data_AF-A0A2T6LI08-F1
#
_entry.id   AF-A0A2T6LI08-F1
#
_cell.length_a   1.000
_cell.length_b   1.000
_cell.length_c   1.000
_cell.angle_alpha   90.00
_cell.angle_beta   90.00
_cell.angle_gamma   90.00
#
_symmetry.space_group_name_H-M   'P 1'
#
loop_
_entity.id
_entity.type
_entity.pdbx_description
1 polymer ?
#
loop_
_entity_poly.entity_id
_entity_poly.type
_entity_poly.pdbx_seq_one_letter_code
_entity_poly.pdbx_strand_id
1 'polypeptide(L)'
;MQAMWLELFRDDVESFVREGARQRFNALNQAVSVGAMSGENETVKDSAKFLDRLHADFDVKHFQRVCESLVGGETTYLHYRIASNYVHPSLYQADLYLAEADSASGIEFVTNARLSSADAWLGMATSFLVSGCLAWERVDRERLHSVLLKGYARELGISPRRPEMTNEGFLASSKADRARRERARQRRKSDRGDIGDR
;
A
#
# COMPACT_ATOMS: atom_id res chain seq x y z
N MET A 1 -5.83 0.19 1.14
CA MET A 1 -5.16 1.52 1.02
C MET A 1 -4.16 1.59 -0.13
N GLN A 2 -3.35 0.56 -0.33
CA GLN A 2 -2.40 0.49 -1.46
C GLN A 2 -3.01 0.66 -2.85
N ALA A 3 -4.30 0.38 -3.03
CA ALA A 3 -4.98 0.59 -4.31
C ALA A 3 -5.21 2.07 -4.71
N MET A 4 -5.13 3.03 -3.77
CA MET A 4 -5.06 4.46 -4.11
C MET A 4 -3.79 4.79 -4.89
N TRP A 5 -2.74 4.00 -4.72
CA TRP A 5 -1.49 4.13 -5.46
C TRP A 5 -1.67 3.80 -6.95
N LEU A 6 -2.49 2.78 -7.25
CA LEU A 6 -2.87 2.42 -8.63
C LEU A 6 -3.66 3.54 -9.32
N GLU A 7 -4.31 4.44 -8.58
CA GLU A 7 -5.01 5.57 -9.21
C GLU A 7 -4.07 6.58 -9.84
N LEU A 8 -2.92 6.83 -9.22
CA LEU A 8 -1.99 7.86 -9.66
C LEU A 8 -0.86 7.31 -10.52
N PHE A 9 -0.48 6.05 -10.29
CA PHE A 9 0.72 5.45 -10.85
C PHE A 9 0.40 4.16 -11.61
N ARG A 10 -0.64 4.19 -12.44
CA ARG A 10 -1.06 3.07 -13.31
C ARG A 10 0.06 2.49 -14.16
N ASP A 11 0.99 3.35 -14.56
CA ASP A 11 2.12 2.97 -15.40
C ASP A 11 3.37 2.58 -14.60
N ASP A 12 3.29 2.56 -13.27
CA ASP A 12 4.42 2.30 -12.36
C ASP A 12 4.11 1.18 -11.36
N VAL A 13 3.29 0.22 -11.77
CA VAL A 13 2.93 -0.98 -10.98
C VAL A 13 4.19 -1.70 -10.48
N GLU A 14 5.29 -1.65 -11.23
CA GLU A 14 6.57 -2.24 -10.84
C GLU A 14 7.15 -1.61 -9.56
N SER A 15 7.12 -0.29 -9.40
CA SER A 15 7.55 0.37 -8.15
C SER A 15 6.74 -0.10 -6.95
N PHE A 16 5.43 -0.28 -7.14
CA PHE A 16 4.54 -0.79 -6.10
C PHE A 16 4.87 -2.23 -5.70
N VAL A 17 5.02 -3.11 -6.71
CA VAL A 17 5.41 -4.51 -6.49
C VAL A 17 6.77 -4.58 -5.81
N ARG A 18 7.72 -3.71 -6.19
CA ARG A 18 9.04 -3.63 -5.58
C ARG A 18 8.99 -3.22 -4.13
N GLU A 19 8.13 -2.28 -3.74
CA GLU A 19 7.99 -1.92 -2.33
C GLU A 19 7.46 -3.09 -1.49
N GLY A 20 6.44 -3.81 -1.99
CA GLY A 20 5.95 -5.02 -1.33
C GLY A 20 7.05 -6.09 -1.21
N ALA A 21 7.83 -6.30 -2.26
CA ALA A 21 8.97 -7.21 -2.26
C ALA A 21 10.05 -6.79 -1.25
N ARG A 22 10.38 -5.49 -1.19
CA ARG A 22 11.38 -4.92 -0.28
C ARG A 22 10.97 -5.08 1.17
N GLN A 23 9.72 -4.77 1.52
CA GLN A 23 9.20 -4.94 2.88
C GLN A 23 9.26 -6.41 3.32
N ARG A 24 8.85 -7.34 2.43
CA ARG A 24 8.92 -8.78 2.69
C ARG A 24 10.37 -9.24 2.90
N PHE A 25 11.28 -8.82 2.02
CA PHE A 25 12.70 -9.16 2.14
C PHE A 25 13.31 -8.63 3.44
N ASN A 26 13.00 -7.38 3.82
CA ASN A 26 13.48 -6.80 5.08
C ASN A 26 12.96 -7.56 6.30
N ALA A 27 11.68 -7.94 6.32
CA ALA A 27 11.11 -8.73 7.41
C ALA A 27 11.78 -10.10 7.53
N LEU A 28 12.03 -10.77 6.39
CA LEU A 28 12.74 -12.04 6.34
C LEU A 28 14.19 -11.91 6.83
N ASN A 29 14.92 -10.88 6.40
CA ASN A 29 16.28 -10.62 6.89
C ASN A 29 16.31 -10.30 8.38
N GLN A 30 15.31 -9.60 8.89
CA GLN A 30 15.19 -9.36 10.33
C GLN A 30 15.00 -10.69 11.07
N ALA A 31 14.14 -11.59 10.58
CA ALA A 31 13.96 -12.92 11.14
C ALA A 31 15.27 -13.73 11.14
N VAL A 32 16.08 -13.62 10.08
CA VAL A 32 17.42 -14.21 10.02
C VAL A 32 18.35 -13.60 11.08
N SER A 33 18.37 -12.28 11.21
CA SER A 33 19.25 -11.56 12.14
C SER A 33 19.01 -11.93 13.62
N VAL A 34 17.77 -12.28 13.97
CA VAL A 34 17.39 -12.71 15.32
C VAL A 34 17.42 -14.23 15.51
N GLY A 35 17.89 -14.98 14.50
CA GLY A 35 18.01 -16.44 14.54
C GLY A 35 16.68 -17.19 14.41
N ALA A 36 15.57 -16.51 14.09
CA ALA A 36 14.26 -17.13 13.87
C ALA A 36 14.17 -17.85 12.50
N MET A 37 15.10 -17.58 11.60
CA MET A 37 15.18 -18.22 10.28
C MET A 37 16.64 -18.38 9.86
N SER A 38 16.95 -19.42 9.08
CA SER A 38 18.27 -19.56 8.43
C SER A 38 18.37 -18.61 7.23
N GLY A 39 19.52 -17.96 7.04
CA GLY A 39 19.82 -17.20 5.83
C GLY A 39 19.86 -18.08 4.57
N GLU A 40 20.06 -19.40 4.73
CA GLU A 40 20.03 -20.36 3.64
C GLU A 40 18.60 -20.79 3.24
N ASN A 41 17.58 -20.32 3.95
CA ASN A 41 16.18 -20.63 3.68
C ASN A 41 15.79 -20.18 2.26
N GLU A 42 15.18 -21.08 1.49
CA GLU A 42 14.78 -20.83 0.10
C GLU A 42 13.85 -19.62 -0.03
N THR A 43 12.98 -19.39 0.95
CA THR A 43 12.07 -18.22 0.98
C THR A 43 12.82 -16.90 1.03
N VAL A 44 13.92 -16.84 1.78
CA VAL A 44 14.78 -15.65 1.89
C VAL A 44 15.47 -15.40 0.55
N LYS A 45 16.04 -16.46 -0.04
CA LYS A 45 16.72 -16.42 -1.34
C LYS A 45 15.78 -16.01 -2.47
N ASP A 46 14.57 -16.57 -2.50
CA ASP A 46 13.58 -16.26 -3.53
C ASP A 46 13.04 -14.85 -3.38
N SER A 47 12.86 -14.36 -2.15
CA SER A 47 12.51 -12.96 -1.92
C SER A 47 13.59 -11.99 -2.41
N ALA A 48 14.87 -12.32 -2.22
CA ALA A 48 16.00 -11.53 -2.74
C ALA A 48 16.01 -11.52 -4.26
N LYS A 49 15.97 -12.71 -4.90
CA LYS A 49 15.92 -12.84 -6.36
C LYS A 49 14.73 -12.10 -6.97
N PHE A 50 13.56 -12.16 -6.34
CA PHE A 50 12.38 -11.45 -6.80
C PHE A 50 12.56 -9.93 -6.75
N LEU A 51 13.15 -9.41 -5.66
CA LEU A 51 13.43 -7.99 -5.52
C LEU A 51 14.45 -7.50 -6.57
N ASP A 52 15.51 -8.28 -6.83
CA ASP A 52 16.56 -7.93 -7.79
C ASP A 52 16.06 -7.88 -9.25
N ARG A 53 15.01 -8.66 -9.58
CA ARG A 53 14.38 -8.63 -10.91
C ARG A 53 13.58 -7.37 -11.19
N LEU A 54 13.27 -6.58 -10.18
CA LEU A 54 12.52 -5.34 -10.32
C LEU A 54 13.52 -4.19 -10.56
N HIS A 55 13.24 -3.31 -11.51
CA HIS A 55 14.14 -2.23 -11.94
C HIS A 55 13.66 -0.84 -11.52
N ALA A 56 12.60 -0.77 -10.74
CA ALA A 56 11.98 0.47 -10.32
C ALA A 56 12.74 1.15 -9.17
N ASP A 57 12.82 2.49 -9.16
CA ASP A 57 13.38 3.25 -8.05
C ASP A 57 12.25 3.60 -7.06
N PHE A 58 12.36 3.18 -5.79
CA PHE A 58 11.35 3.48 -4.78
C PHE A 58 11.92 4.26 -3.57
N ASP A 59 11.17 5.23 -3.07
CA ASP A 59 11.45 6.02 -1.86
C ASP A 59 10.27 5.86 -0.88
N VAL A 60 10.49 5.52 0.39
CA VAL A 60 9.41 5.31 1.38
C VAL A 60 8.60 6.59 1.65
N LYS A 61 9.20 7.77 1.49
CA LYS A 61 8.47 9.05 1.53
C LYS A 61 7.46 9.18 0.38
N HIS A 62 7.45 8.24 -0.57
CA HIS A 62 6.57 8.27 -1.72
C HIS A 62 5.11 8.01 -1.33
N PHE A 63 4.76 7.09 -0.43
CA PHE A 63 3.34 6.84 -0.13
C PHE A 63 2.63 8.03 0.52
N GLN A 64 3.27 8.68 1.50
CA GLN A 64 2.74 9.92 2.08
C GLN A 64 2.58 11.00 1.01
N ARG A 65 3.62 11.24 0.18
CA ARG A 65 3.55 12.20 -0.93
C ARG A 65 2.48 11.84 -1.97
N VAL A 66 2.26 10.56 -2.22
CA VAL A 66 1.19 10.05 -3.10
C VAL A 66 -0.16 10.46 -2.55
N CYS A 67 -0.40 10.25 -1.25
CA CYS A 67 -1.61 10.71 -0.60
C CYS A 67 -1.75 12.23 -0.65
N GLU A 68 -0.71 13.00 -0.30
CA GLU A 68 -0.73 14.47 -0.35
C GLU A 68 -0.94 15.03 -1.77
N SER A 69 -0.66 14.24 -2.81
CA SER A 69 -0.92 14.60 -4.20
C SER A 69 -2.41 14.49 -4.63
N LEU A 70 -3.27 13.96 -3.75
CA LEU A 70 -4.71 13.80 -3.97
C LEU A 70 -5.51 14.75 -3.09
N VAL A 71 -6.60 15.27 -3.62
CA VAL A 71 -7.59 16.02 -2.83
C VAL A 71 -8.17 15.08 -1.76
N GLY A 72 -8.02 15.45 -0.48
CA GLY A 72 -8.47 14.64 0.67
C GLY A 72 -7.58 13.43 0.98
N GLY A 73 -6.39 13.34 0.36
CA GLY A 73 -5.49 12.22 0.58
C GLY A 73 -4.80 12.25 1.95
N GLU A 74 -4.72 13.40 2.60
CA GLU A 74 -4.23 13.52 3.98
C GLU A 74 -5.05 12.68 4.97
N THR A 75 -6.38 12.65 4.82
CA THR A 75 -7.27 11.82 5.62
C THR A 75 -7.02 10.33 5.35
N THR A 76 -6.78 9.98 4.08
CA THR A 76 -6.43 8.60 3.70
C THR A 76 -5.11 8.16 4.34
N TYR A 77 -4.09 9.03 4.34
CA TYR A 77 -2.81 8.74 4.97
C TYR A 77 -2.92 8.66 6.49
N LEU A 78 -3.74 9.50 7.12
CA LEU A 78 -4.02 9.43 8.54
C LEU A 78 -4.65 8.08 8.90
N HIS A 79 -5.71 7.67 8.19
CA HIS A 79 -6.33 6.36 8.38
C HIS A 79 -5.36 5.20 8.18
N TYR A 80 -4.44 5.31 7.20
CA TYR A 80 -3.34 4.35 7.03
C TYR A 80 -2.48 4.23 8.28
N ARG A 81 -1.99 5.36 8.79
CA ARG A 81 -1.14 5.36 9.97
C ARG A 81 -1.84 4.81 11.20
N ILE A 82 -3.10 5.19 11.41
CA ILE A 82 -3.88 4.66 12.53
C ILE A 82 -4.02 3.15 12.36
N ALA A 83 -4.45 2.65 11.20
CA ALA A 83 -4.62 1.22 10.95
C ALA A 83 -3.31 0.43 11.16
N SER A 84 -2.17 0.99 10.74
CA SER A 84 -0.86 0.35 10.93
C SER A 84 -0.48 0.17 12.40
N ASN A 85 -0.95 1.04 13.32
CA ASN A 85 -0.72 0.88 14.76
C ASN A 85 -1.45 -0.34 15.35
N TYR A 86 -2.51 -0.82 14.70
CA TYR A 86 -3.29 -1.99 15.11
C TYR A 86 -2.80 -3.30 14.53
N VAL A 87 -1.81 -3.29 13.63
CA VAL A 87 -1.25 -4.51 13.02
C VAL A 87 -0.01 -5.01 13.76
N HIS A 88 0.68 -4.11 14.46
CA HIS A 88 1.82 -4.48 15.30
C HIS A 88 1.34 -4.75 16.74
N PRO A 89 1.86 -5.77 17.44
CA PRO A 89 1.67 -5.90 18.88
C PRO A 89 2.15 -4.61 19.54
N SER A 90 1.19 -3.80 19.97
CA SER A 90 1.38 -2.52 20.63
C SER A 90 0.73 -2.58 22.01
N LEU A 91 1.15 -1.71 22.92
CA LEU A 91 0.52 -1.59 24.24
C LEU A 91 -1.00 -1.40 24.11
N TYR A 92 -1.45 -0.70 23.07
CA TYR A 92 -2.87 -0.51 22.79
C TYR A 92 -3.62 -1.83 22.56
N GLN A 93 -3.01 -2.81 21.88
CA GLN A 93 -3.63 -4.13 21.74
C GLN A 93 -3.66 -4.87 23.07
N ALA A 94 -2.62 -4.76 23.90
CA ALA A 94 -2.59 -5.38 25.22
C ALA A 94 -3.66 -4.80 26.15
N ASP A 95 -3.88 -3.48 26.09
CA ASP A 95 -4.90 -2.77 26.87
C ASP A 95 -6.32 -3.29 26.57
N LEU A 96 -6.60 -3.75 25.35
CA LEU A 96 -7.90 -4.34 24.99
C LEU A 96 -8.21 -5.65 25.76
N TYR A 97 -7.18 -6.30 26.30
CA TYR A 97 -7.30 -7.52 27.08
C TYR A 97 -7.25 -7.26 28.59
N LEU A 98 -7.17 -6.00 29.03
CA LEU A 98 -7.22 -5.63 30.44
C LEU A 98 -8.60 -5.05 30.78
N ALA A 99 -9.18 -5.51 31.89
CA ALA A 99 -10.41 -4.97 32.45
C ALA A 99 -10.21 -4.63 33.93
N GLU A 100 -10.98 -3.65 34.43
CA GLU A 100 -11.04 -3.37 35.86
C GLU A 100 -11.69 -4.55 36.60
N ALA A 101 -11.14 -4.93 37.75
CA ALA A 101 -11.64 -6.03 38.56
C ALA A 101 -11.48 -5.75 40.05
N ASP A 102 -12.33 -6.36 40.88
CA ASP A 102 -12.30 -6.27 42.35
C ASP A 102 -11.16 -7.11 42.98
N SER A 103 -10.08 -7.36 42.24
CA SER A 103 -8.89 -8.05 42.73
C SER A 103 -7.95 -7.07 43.46
N ALA A 104 -6.99 -7.59 44.21
CA ALA A 104 -5.99 -6.75 44.89
C ALA A 104 -5.16 -5.89 43.93
N SER A 105 -5.05 -6.29 42.65
CA SER A 105 -4.37 -5.51 41.60
C SER A 105 -5.30 -4.52 40.88
N GLY A 106 -6.62 -4.60 41.08
CA GLY A 106 -7.61 -3.74 40.40
C GLY A 106 -7.80 -4.06 38.91
N ILE A 107 -7.12 -5.08 38.38
CA ILE A 107 -7.03 -5.39 36.95
C ILE A 107 -7.11 -6.91 36.75
N GLU A 108 -7.83 -7.35 35.72
CA GLU A 108 -7.86 -8.73 35.25
C GLU A 108 -7.62 -8.84 33.73
N PHE A 109 -7.30 -10.05 33.27
CA PHE A 109 -7.14 -10.35 31.85
C PHE A 109 -8.43 -10.96 31.28
N VAL A 110 -8.96 -10.38 30.21
CA VAL A 110 -10.15 -10.90 29.52
C VAL A 110 -9.76 -11.68 28.27
N THR A 111 -10.36 -12.84 28.04
CA THR A 111 -10.06 -13.67 26.85
C THR A 111 -10.82 -13.23 25.60
N ASN A 112 -11.83 -12.36 25.76
CA ASN A 112 -12.68 -11.85 24.68
C ASN A 112 -12.61 -10.32 24.64
N ALA A 113 -11.46 -9.81 24.23
CA ALA A 113 -11.24 -8.39 23.99
C ALA A 113 -12.23 -7.86 22.94
N ARG A 114 -12.96 -6.79 23.29
CA ARG A 114 -13.86 -6.09 22.36
C ARG A 114 -13.30 -4.72 22.06
N LEU A 115 -13.06 -4.45 20.78
CA LEU A 115 -12.74 -3.12 20.33
C LEU A 115 -14.04 -2.31 20.21
N SER A 116 -14.21 -1.28 21.05
CA SER A 116 -15.41 -0.42 21.04
C SER A 116 -15.67 0.26 19.69
N SER A 117 -14.63 0.40 18.86
CA SER A 117 -14.68 0.96 17.52
C SER A 117 -14.67 -0.10 16.39
N ALA A 118 -14.95 -1.37 16.69
CA ALA A 118 -14.91 -2.46 15.70
C ALA A 118 -15.75 -2.17 14.44
N ASP A 119 -16.96 -1.63 14.60
CA ASP A 119 -17.84 -1.29 13.47
C ASP A 119 -17.25 -0.16 12.61
N ALA A 120 -16.63 0.85 13.23
CA ALA A 120 -15.96 1.93 12.50
C ALA A 120 -14.76 1.40 11.70
N TRP A 121 -14.00 0.47 12.27
CA TRP A 121 -12.91 -0.20 11.58
C TRP A 121 -13.38 -1.04 10.40
N LEU A 122 -14.48 -1.79 10.58
CA LEU A 122 -15.09 -2.56 9.50
C LEU A 122 -15.60 -1.65 8.37
N GLY A 123 -16.25 -0.55 8.71
CA GLY A 123 -16.70 0.46 7.75
C GLY A 123 -15.53 1.07 6.98
N MET A 124 -14.45 1.42 7.67
CA MET A 124 -13.24 1.96 7.06
C MET A 124 -12.54 0.95 6.14
N ALA A 125 -12.38 -0.30 6.59
CA ALA A 125 -11.79 -1.38 5.81
C ALA A 125 -12.60 -1.66 4.54
N THR A 126 -13.93 -1.76 4.68
CA THR A 126 -14.86 -1.93 3.57
C THR A 126 -14.76 -0.77 2.58
N SER A 127 -14.67 0.47 3.07
CA SER A 127 -14.53 1.65 2.23
C SER A 127 -13.24 1.65 1.42
N PHE A 128 -12.13 1.25 2.05
CA PHE A 128 -10.86 1.11 1.34
C PHE A 128 -10.84 -0.05 0.35
N LEU A 129 -11.54 -1.14 0.65
CA LEU A 129 -11.69 -2.27 -0.27
C LEU A 129 -12.46 -1.84 -1.51
N VAL A 130 -13.63 -1.21 -1.34
CA VAL A 130 -14.45 -0.71 -2.45
C VAL A 130 -13.68 0.31 -3.29
N SER A 131 -12.98 1.25 -2.64
CA SER A 131 -12.10 2.20 -3.33
C SER A 131 -11.02 1.51 -4.15
N GLY A 132 -10.46 0.40 -3.63
CA GLY A 132 -9.47 -0.39 -4.34
C GLY A 132 -10.03 -1.17 -5.52
N CYS A 133 -11.22 -1.77 -5.38
CA CYS A 133 -11.92 -2.42 -6.47
C CYS A 133 -12.29 -1.42 -7.57
N LEU A 134 -12.75 -0.21 -7.21
CA LEU A 134 -12.99 0.87 -8.17
C LEU A 134 -11.71 1.29 -8.91
N ALA A 135 -10.57 1.28 -8.22
CA ALA A 135 -9.30 1.57 -8.86
C ALA A 135 -8.87 0.49 -9.85
N TRP A 136 -9.00 -0.77 -9.43
CA TRP A 136 -8.76 -1.93 -10.28
C TRP A 136 -9.64 -1.93 -11.53
N GLU A 137 -10.95 -1.70 -11.38
CA GLU A 137 -11.91 -1.59 -12.48
C GLU A 137 -11.53 -0.56 -13.54
N ARG A 138 -10.82 0.50 -13.16
CA ARG A 138 -10.40 1.51 -14.13
C ARG A 138 -9.18 1.07 -14.93
N VAL A 139 -8.39 0.14 -14.42
CA VAL A 139 -7.23 -0.47 -15.11
C VAL A 139 -7.71 -1.65 -15.96
N ASP A 140 -8.66 -2.42 -15.44
CA ASP A 140 -9.30 -3.50 -16.17
C ASP A 140 -10.09 -2.98 -17.40
N ARG A 141 -9.95 -3.69 -18.52
CA ARG A 141 -10.62 -3.34 -19.78
C ARG A 141 -12.03 -3.90 -19.84
N GLU A 142 -12.30 -5.00 -19.16
CA GLU A 142 -13.58 -5.70 -19.23
C GLU A 142 -14.63 -5.06 -18.31
N ARG A 143 -14.21 -4.50 -17.16
CA ARG A 143 -15.04 -3.68 -16.27
C ARG A 143 -16.32 -4.37 -15.81
N LEU A 144 -16.22 -5.68 -15.58
CA LEU A 144 -17.33 -6.59 -15.38
C LEU A 144 -18.21 -6.21 -14.19
N HIS A 145 -17.66 -5.51 -13.19
CA HIS A 145 -18.34 -5.22 -11.93
C HIS A 145 -18.63 -3.73 -11.72
N SER A 146 -18.44 -2.89 -12.74
CA SER A 146 -18.54 -1.43 -12.62
C SER A 146 -19.87 -0.93 -12.06
N VAL A 147 -21.00 -1.54 -12.44
CA VAL A 147 -22.34 -1.14 -11.95
C VAL A 147 -22.50 -1.47 -10.47
N LEU A 148 -22.13 -2.69 -10.08
CA LEU A 148 -22.23 -3.18 -8.70
C LEU A 148 -21.34 -2.35 -7.77
N LEU A 149 -20.08 -2.14 -8.16
CA LEU A 149 -19.10 -1.39 -7.36
C LEU A 149 -19.51 0.08 -7.19
N LYS A 150 -20.10 0.71 -8.22
CA LYS A 150 -20.69 2.06 -8.11
C LYS A 150 -21.92 2.10 -7.21
N GLY A 151 -22.64 0.97 -7.06
CA GLY A 151 -23.73 0.82 -6.10
C GLY A 151 -23.18 0.88 -4.68
N TYR A 152 -22.27 -0.03 -4.34
CA TYR A 152 -21.64 -0.08 -3.01
C TYR A 152 -20.91 1.21 -2.65
N ALA A 153 -20.24 1.85 -3.61
CA ALA A 153 -19.58 3.12 -3.37
C ALA A 153 -20.58 4.20 -2.92
N ARG A 154 -21.76 4.29 -3.56
CA ARG A 154 -22.79 5.26 -3.20
C ARG A 154 -23.39 4.97 -1.81
N GLU A 155 -23.64 3.70 -1.51
CA GLU A 155 -24.15 3.27 -0.20
C GLU A 155 -23.18 3.64 0.93
N LEU A 156 -21.87 3.53 0.68
CA LEU A 156 -20.82 3.86 1.64
C LEU A 156 -20.40 5.34 1.62
N GLY A 157 -21.05 6.20 0.82
CA GLY A 157 -20.69 7.61 0.72
C GLY A 157 -19.34 7.88 0.01
N ILE A 158 -18.83 6.91 -0.75
CA ILE A 158 -17.57 6.97 -1.47
C ILE A 158 -17.82 7.47 -2.89
N SER A 159 -17.04 8.46 -3.33
CA SER A 159 -17.10 8.92 -4.71
C SER A 159 -16.65 7.79 -5.66
N PRO A 160 -17.50 7.35 -6.61
CA PRO A 160 -17.09 6.36 -7.60
C PRO A 160 -16.16 6.96 -8.67
N ARG A 161 -15.95 8.28 -8.66
CA ARG A 161 -15.08 8.98 -9.60
C ARG A 161 -13.61 8.81 -9.20
N ARG A 162 -12.74 9.02 -10.18
CA ARG A 162 -11.30 9.06 -9.92
C ARG A 162 -11.02 10.20 -8.93
N PRO A 163 -10.20 9.98 -7.89
CA PRO A 163 -9.76 11.05 -7.00
C PRO A 163 -9.12 12.17 -7.83
N GLU A 164 -9.48 13.41 -7.50
CA GLU A 164 -8.85 14.57 -8.11
C GLU A 164 -7.43 14.75 -7.57
N MET A 165 -6.52 15.17 -8.42
CA MET A 165 -5.15 15.50 -8.02
C MET A 165 -5.11 16.95 -7.54
N THR A 166 -4.27 17.23 -6.56
CA THR A 166 -3.90 18.60 -6.22
C THR A 166 -3.09 19.23 -7.36
N ASN A 167 -3.01 20.55 -7.42
CA ASN A 167 -2.16 21.25 -8.42
C ASN A 167 -0.70 20.80 -8.33
N GLU A 168 -0.18 20.67 -7.10
CA GLU A 168 1.18 20.17 -6.86
C GLU A 168 1.34 18.72 -7.31
N GLY A 169 0.33 17.87 -7.01
CA GLY A 169 0.28 16.49 -7.47
C GLY A 169 0.33 16.39 -9.00
N PHE A 170 -0.46 17.21 -9.69
CA PHE A 170 -0.49 17.26 -11.15
C PHE A 170 0.86 17.66 -11.75
N LEU A 171 1.52 18.67 -11.19
CA LEU A 171 2.85 19.10 -11.63
C LEU A 171 3.90 18.01 -11.40
N ALA A 172 3.87 17.35 -10.23
CA ALA A 172 4.77 16.25 -9.90
C ALA A 172 4.59 15.05 -10.83
N SER A 173 3.34 14.66 -11.09
CA SER A 173 2.99 13.58 -12.03
C SER A 173 3.45 13.90 -13.45
N SER A 174 3.18 15.12 -13.94
CA SER A 174 3.61 15.57 -15.26
C SER A 174 5.14 15.57 -15.41
N LYS A 175 5.88 15.97 -14.37
CA LYS A 175 7.35 15.91 -14.34
C LYS A 175 7.86 14.47 -14.37
N ALA A 176 7.26 13.59 -13.58
CA ALA A 176 7.61 12.17 -13.56
C ALA A 176 7.38 11.50 -14.91
N ASP A 177 6.27 11.80 -15.58
CA ASP A 177 5.95 11.27 -16.91
C ASP A 177 6.94 11.73 -17.98
N ARG A 178 7.38 12.99 -17.93
CA ARG A 178 8.44 13.49 -18.83
C ARG A 178 9.75 12.74 -18.62
N ALA A 179 10.21 12.63 -17.36
CA ALA A 179 11.43 11.90 -17.04
C ALA A 179 11.36 10.42 -17.47
N ARG A 180 10.20 9.77 -17.29
CA ARG A 180 9.96 8.39 -17.76
C ARG A 180 10.06 8.27 -19.28
N ARG A 181 9.44 9.18 -20.02
CA ARG A 181 9.52 9.20 -21.50
C ARG A 181 10.95 9.40 -21.99
N GLU A 182 11.73 10.24 -21.30
CA GLU A 182 13.14 10.46 -21.61
C GLU A 182 13.99 9.20 -21.35
N ARG A 183 13.84 8.55 -20.19
CA ARG A 183 14.51 7.28 -19.88
C ARG A 183 14.16 6.18 -20.88
N ALA A 184 12.88 6.05 -21.24
CA ALA A 184 12.43 5.07 -22.24
C ALA A 184 13.04 5.34 -23.63
N ARG A 185 13.18 6.60 -24.03
CA ARG A 185 13.87 7.00 -25.27
C ARG A 185 15.36 6.68 -25.22
N GLN A 186 16.02 6.91 -24.09
CA GLN A 186 17.44 6.59 -23.90
C GLN A 186 17.70 5.08 -23.98
N ARG A 187 16.90 4.25 -23.28
CA ARG A 187 16.99 2.77 -23.37
C ARG A 187 16.81 2.27 -24.80
N ARG A 188 15.79 2.76 -25.52
CA ARG A 188 15.59 2.38 -26.94
C ARG A 188 16.75 2.80 -27.86
N LYS A 189 17.51 3.84 -27.50
CA LYS A 189 18.70 4.25 -28.25
C LYS A 189 19.91 3.37 -27.92
N SER A 190 20.12 2.98 -26.66
CA SER A 190 21.20 2.04 -26.29
C SER A 190 21.00 0.68 -26.96
N ASP A 191 19.77 0.15 -26.92
CA ASP A 191 19.45 -1.16 -27.49
C ASP A 191 19.58 -1.21 -29.04
N ARG A 192 19.49 -0.05 -29.71
CA ARG A 192 19.72 0.07 -31.15
C ARG A 192 21.18 0.34 -31.51
N GLY A 193 21.98 0.89 -30.60
CA GLY A 193 23.41 1.13 -30.81
C GLY A 193 24.22 -0.18 -30.84
N ASP A 194 23.83 -1.17 -30.04
CA ASP A 194 24.52 -2.47 -29.94
C ASP A 194 24.32 -3.41 -31.15
N ILE A 195 23.45 -3.07 -32.10
CA ILE A 195 23.19 -3.88 -33.31
C ILE A 195 24.02 -3.38 -34.51
N GLY A 196 24.70 -2.23 -34.41
CA GLY A 196 25.39 -1.58 -35.52
C GLY A 196 26.87 -1.91 -35.73
N ASP A 197 27.50 -2.66 -34.81
CA ASP A 197 28.97 -2.90 -34.79
C ASP A 197 29.35 -4.39 -34.92
N ARG A 198 28.65 -5.15 -35.77
CA ARG A 198 29.06 -6.52 -36.16
C ARG A 198 29.14 -6.71 -37.65
#